data_AF-A0AAW0BIC7-F1
#
_entry.id   AF-A0AAW0BIC7-F1
#
_cell.length_a   1.000
_cell.length_b   1.000
_cell.length_c   1.000
_cell.angle_alpha   90.00
_cell.angle_beta   90.00
_cell.angle_gamma   90.00
#
_symmetry.space_group_name_H-M   'P 1'
#
loop_
_entity.id
_entity.type
_entity.pdbx_description
1 polymer ?
#
loop_
_entity_poly.entity_id
_entity_poly.type
_entity_poly.pdbx_seq_one_letter_code
_entity_poly.pdbx_strand_id
1 'polypeptide(L)'
;MTPARPADPPQLPAPNGGGRGAPAARRGGGGGGRGGGGGRGGAPFQRGNGGDPSTVVCLVCATRGHFYDRCSAQSFSDGIPLYCSLRGGDIYPPGQNEALCRAWNAKGAPAACSRDPTQRLHACTFCGSKNHHSFSWTCRANPPAN
;
A
#
# COMPACT_ATOMS: atom_id res chain seq x y z
N MET A 1 -47.93 -25.54 6.91
CA MET A 1 -47.08 -24.52 6.27
C MET A 1 -45.66 -24.75 6.77
N THR A 2 -44.83 -25.39 5.96
CA THR A 2 -43.48 -25.85 6.33
C THR A 2 -42.47 -24.75 5.96
N PRO A 3 -41.55 -24.34 6.84
CA PRO A 3 -40.55 -23.35 6.48
C PRO A 3 -39.51 -23.95 5.52
N ALA A 4 -39.20 -23.20 4.46
CA ALA A 4 -38.17 -23.55 3.48
C ALA A 4 -36.77 -23.50 4.13
N ARG A 5 -35.95 -24.52 3.84
CA ARG A 5 -34.55 -24.60 4.30
C ARG A 5 -33.65 -23.63 3.51
N PRO A 6 -32.62 -23.03 4.13
CA PRO A 6 -31.63 -22.23 3.42
C PRO A 6 -30.72 -23.10 2.55
N ALA A 7 -30.30 -22.55 1.41
CA ALA A 7 -29.41 -23.18 0.45
C ALA A 7 -27.95 -23.22 0.94
N ASP A 8 -27.27 -24.35 0.71
CA ASP A 8 -25.85 -24.55 0.99
C ASP A 8 -24.95 -23.72 0.06
N PRO A 9 -23.82 -23.18 0.55
CA PRO A 9 -22.82 -22.51 -0.29
C PRO A 9 -21.96 -23.50 -1.10
N PRO A 10 -21.44 -23.08 -2.27
CA PRO A 10 -20.59 -23.93 -3.11
C PRO A 10 -19.22 -24.18 -2.45
N GLN A 11 -18.82 -25.46 -2.40
CA GLN A 11 -17.49 -25.87 -1.93
C GLN A 11 -16.41 -25.59 -2.99
N LEU A 12 -15.32 -24.95 -2.56
CA LEU A 12 -14.10 -24.78 -3.37
C LEU A 12 -13.28 -26.08 -3.36
N PRO A 13 -12.60 -26.45 -4.47
CA PRO A 13 -11.71 -27.60 -4.50
C PRO A 13 -10.40 -27.34 -3.74
N ALA A 14 -9.94 -28.38 -3.03
CA ALA A 14 -8.68 -28.39 -2.28
C ALA A 14 -7.43 -28.37 -3.19
N PRO A 15 -6.30 -27.79 -2.74
CA PRO A 15 -5.04 -27.90 -3.46
C PRO A 15 -4.38 -29.28 -3.26
N ASN A 16 -4.02 -29.90 -4.39
CA ASN A 16 -3.25 -31.15 -4.47
C ASN A 16 -1.84 -30.98 -3.89
N GLY A 17 -1.45 -31.93 -3.03
CA GLY A 17 -0.09 -32.06 -2.51
C GLY A 17 0.78 -33.02 -3.32
N GLY A 18 2.10 -32.84 -3.20
CA GLY A 18 3.17 -33.71 -3.72
C GLY A 18 4.19 -32.90 -4.51
N GLY A 19 5.50 -32.90 -4.28
CA GLY A 19 6.37 -33.75 -3.47
C GLY A 19 7.68 -34.00 -4.25
N ARG A 20 8.82 -33.72 -3.60
CA ARG A 20 10.17 -34.28 -3.80
C ARG A 20 11.01 -33.84 -5.02
N GLY A 21 12.24 -33.41 -4.73
CA GLY A 21 13.36 -33.46 -5.69
C GLY A 21 14.51 -32.46 -5.43
N ALA A 22 15.39 -32.75 -4.47
CA ALA A 22 16.82 -32.41 -4.58
C ALA A 22 17.53 -33.60 -5.28
N PRO A 23 18.82 -33.56 -5.72
CA PRO A 23 19.88 -32.58 -5.44
C PRO A 23 20.78 -32.22 -6.65
N ALA A 24 21.65 -31.22 -6.50
CA ALA A 24 22.97 -31.21 -7.16
C ALA A 24 23.95 -30.32 -6.40
N ALA A 25 25.11 -30.89 -6.11
CA ALA A 25 26.19 -30.29 -5.34
C ALA A 25 27.35 -29.84 -6.26
N ARG A 26 28.19 -28.97 -5.68
CA ARG A 26 29.63 -28.73 -5.95
C ARG A 26 30.00 -27.74 -7.06
N ARG A 27 30.67 -26.64 -6.66
CA ARG A 27 32.11 -26.35 -6.93
C ARG A 27 32.44 -24.94 -6.41
N GLY A 28 33.25 -24.84 -5.36
CA GLY A 28 34.61 -24.27 -5.46
C GLY A 28 34.59 -22.87 -4.80
N GLY A 29 35.48 -22.46 -3.90
CA GLY A 29 36.86 -22.88 -3.70
C GLY A 29 37.76 -21.66 -3.92
N GLY A 30 38.09 -20.94 -2.84
CA GLY A 30 39.32 -20.16 -2.69
C GLY A 30 39.42 -18.79 -3.37
N GLY A 31 39.92 -17.80 -2.62
CA GLY A 31 40.38 -16.54 -3.20
C GLY A 31 40.50 -15.40 -2.20
N GLY A 32 41.44 -15.49 -1.28
CA GLY A 32 41.85 -14.35 -0.46
C GLY A 32 42.49 -13.27 -1.32
N GLY A 33 42.07 -12.02 -1.12
CA GLY A 33 42.71 -10.83 -1.66
C GLY A 33 42.72 -9.74 -0.60
N ARG A 34 43.72 -9.78 0.28
CA ARG A 34 44.10 -8.62 1.10
C ARG A 34 44.89 -7.67 0.19
N GLY A 35 44.18 -6.71 -0.40
CA GLY A 35 44.76 -5.56 -1.09
C GLY A 35 44.48 -4.30 -0.29
N GLY A 36 45.54 -3.66 0.21
CA GLY A 36 45.47 -2.40 0.95
C GLY A 36 45.13 -1.21 0.06
N GLY A 37 44.64 -0.14 0.69
CA GLY A 37 44.30 1.10 0.01
C GLY A 37 43.55 2.03 0.93
N GLY A 38 44.27 2.64 1.88
CA GLY A 38 43.76 3.76 2.65
C GLY A 38 43.42 4.92 1.71
N GLY A 39 42.13 5.16 1.50
CA GLY A 39 41.60 6.31 0.81
C GLY A 39 40.31 6.72 1.48
N ARG A 40 40.39 7.64 2.44
CA ARG A 40 39.23 8.33 3.00
C ARG A 40 38.65 9.29 1.95
N GLY A 41 38.10 8.73 0.88
CA GLY A 41 37.21 9.40 -0.06
C GLY A 41 35.80 8.97 0.30
N GLY A 42 35.20 9.63 1.28
CA GLY A 42 33.79 9.42 1.61
C GLY A 42 32.96 9.82 0.40
N ALA A 43 32.56 8.85 -0.43
CA ALA A 43 31.51 9.06 -1.40
C ALA A 43 30.31 9.63 -0.65
N PRO A 44 29.78 10.81 -1.02
CA PRO A 44 28.54 11.27 -0.43
C PRO A 44 27.51 10.18 -0.70
N PHE A 45 26.82 9.76 0.35
CA PHE A 45 25.63 8.92 0.28
C PHE A 45 24.87 9.21 -1.01
N GLN A 46 24.67 8.19 -1.83
CA GLN A 46 23.89 8.33 -3.04
C GLN A 46 22.48 8.76 -2.61
N ARG A 47 22.18 10.05 -2.76
CA ARG A 47 20.88 10.64 -2.43
C ARG A 47 19.83 9.82 -3.18
N GLY A 48 19.04 9.05 -2.43
CA GLY A 48 18.08 8.12 -2.98
C GLY A 48 17.24 8.78 -4.05
N ASN A 49 17.14 8.08 -5.19
CA ASN A 49 16.39 8.44 -6.38
C ASN A 49 15.04 9.04 -5.97
N GLY A 50 14.90 10.36 -6.07
CA GLY A 50 13.61 11.03 -5.89
C GLY A 50 12.72 10.55 -7.02
N GLY A 51 11.91 9.52 -6.74
CA GLY A 51 11.05 8.91 -7.74
C GLY A 51 10.21 9.97 -8.44
N ASP A 52 10.04 9.79 -9.75
CA ASP A 52 9.30 10.75 -10.56
C ASP A 52 7.87 10.93 -9.98
N PRO A 53 7.46 12.14 -9.58
CA PRO A 53 6.16 12.38 -8.97
C PRO A 53 5.00 12.05 -9.92
N SER A 54 5.22 11.96 -11.23
CA SER A 54 4.24 11.46 -12.21
C SER A 54 3.81 10.02 -11.94
N THR A 55 4.66 9.23 -11.29
CA THR A 55 4.37 7.82 -10.96
C THR A 55 3.59 7.66 -9.66
N VAL A 56 3.57 8.69 -8.82
CA VAL A 56 2.92 8.68 -7.51
C VAL A 56 1.42 8.90 -7.68
N VAL A 57 0.63 8.01 -7.09
CA VAL A 57 -0.83 8.19 -6.98
C VAL A 57 -1.16 8.89 -5.66
N CYS A 58 -1.96 9.94 -5.75
CA CYS A 58 -2.42 10.70 -4.61
C CYS A 58 -3.42 9.87 -3.78
N LEU A 59 -3.13 9.72 -2.48
CA LEU A 59 -3.99 9.02 -1.52
C LEU A 59 -5.32 9.72 -1.21
N VAL A 60 -5.52 10.95 -1.71
CA VAL A 60 -6.74 11.74 -1.46
C VAL A 60 -7.66 11.68 -2.66
N CYS A 61 -7.19 12.07 -3.85
CA CYS A 61 -8.02 12.20 -5.05
C CYS A 61 -7.84 11.08 -6.09
N ALA A 62 -7.01 10.07 -5.80
CA ALA A 62 -6.76 8.94 -6.70
C ALA A 62 -6.21 9.33 -8.09
N THR A 63 -5.56 10.49 -8.22
CA THR A 63 -4.90 10.91 -9.47
C THR A 63 -3.38 10.81 -9.35
N ARG A 64 -2.69 10.67 -10.48
CA ARG A 64 -1.23 10.68 -10.55
C ARG A 64 -0.66 12.10 -10.57
N GLY A 65 0.64 12.25 -10.30
CA GLY A 65 1.37 13.50 -10.49
C GLY A 65 1.63 14.33 -9.24
N HIS A 66 1.10 13.93 -8.08
CA HIS A 66 1.35 14.62 -6.83
C HIS A 66 1.18 13.71 -5.60
N PHE A 67 1.83 14.10 -4.52
CA PHE A 67 1.65 13.50 -3.20
C PHE A 67 0.44 14.10 -2.49
N TYR A 68 -0.13 13.37 -1.54
CA TYR A 68 -1.34 13.79 -0.82
C TYR A 68 -1.17 15.12 -0.07
N ASP A 69 0.01 15.45 0.43
CA ASP A 69 0.30 16.72 1.13
C ASP A 69 0.22 17.94 0.21
N ARG A 70 0.26 17.72 -1.11
CA ARG A 70 0.10 18.75 -2.14
C ARG A 70 -1.23 18.66 -2.89
N CYS A 71 -2.16 17.83 -2.43
CA CYS A 71 -3.47 17.69 -3.06
C CYS A 71 -4.34 18.92 -2.76
N SER A 72 -4.81 19.58 -3.81
CA SER A 72 -5.78 20.69 -3.73
C SER A 72 -7.15 20.31 -4.31
N ALA A 73 -7.35 19.05 -4.68
CA ALA A 73 -8.61 18.58 -5.23
C ALA A 73 -9.70 18.62 -4.16
N GLN A 74 -10.95 18.88 -4.58
CA GLN A 74 -12.14 18.81 -3.74
C GLN A 74 -13.09 17.68 -4.14
N SER A 75 -12.85 17.11 -5.32
CA SER A 75 -13.57 15.98 -5.88
C SER A 75 -12.58 15.05 -6.59
N PHE A 76 -13.04 13.83 -6.85
CA PHE A 76 -12.38 12.88 -7.73
C PHE A 76 -12.62 13.24 -9.21
N SER A 77 -11.92 12.57 -10.12
CA SER A 77 -12.05 12.81 -11.57
C SER A 77 -13.42 12.48 -12.16
N ASP A 78 -14.23 11.69 -11.44
CA ASP A 78 -15.63 11.38 -11.77
C ASP A 78 -16.63 12.42 -11.22
N GLY A 79 -16.15 13.51 -10.61
CA GLY A 79 -16.98 14.56 -10.02
C GLY A 79 -17.54 14.23 -8.64
N ILE A 80 -17.28 13.04 -8.10
CA ILE A 80 -17.73 12.68 -6.75
C ILE A 80 -16.91 13.46 -5.71
N PRO A 81 -17.51 14.04 -4.66
CA PRO A 81 -16.76 14.71 -3.60
C PRO A 81 -15.76 13.79 -2.90
N LEU A 82 -14.65 14.35 -2.44
CA LEU A 82 -13.69 13.60 -1.63
C LEU A 82 -14.33 13.14 -0.32
N TYR A 83 -14.08 11.88 0.05
CA TYR A 83 -14.54 11.36 1.34
C TYR A 83 -13.80 12.02 2.50
N CYS A 84 -12.50 12.31 2.34
CA CYS A 84 -11.64 12.82 3.40
C CYS A 84 -11.10 14.22 3.10
N SER A 85 -10.59 14.88 4.14
CA SER A 85 -9.94 16.19 4.05
C SER A 85 -8.53 16.16 4.65
N LEU A 86 -7.67 17.05 4.18
CA LEU A 86 -6.33 17.24 4.71
C LEU A 86 -6.34 18.32 5.80
N ARG A 87 -5.82 18.00 6.98
CA ARG A 87 -5.66 18.93 8.10
C ARG A 87 -4.31 18.68 8.78
N GLY A 88 -3.47 19.70 8.87
CA GLY A 88 -2.17 19.59 9.56
C GLY A 88 -1.24 18.49 8.99
N GLY A 89 -1.36 18.15 7.70
CA GLY A 89 -0.57 17.09 7.07
C GLY A 89 -1.09 15.66 7.30
N ASP A 90 -2.22 15.51 7.98
CA ASP A 90 -2.94 14.25 8.17
C ASP A 90 -4.28 14.24 7.41
N ILE A 91 -4.78 13.03 7.17
CA ILE A 91 -6.01 12.80 6.39
C ILE A 91 -7.13 12.45 7.38
N TYR A 92 -8.28 13.10 7.28
CA TYR A 92 -9.38 12.90 8.22
C TYR A 92 -10.70 12.56 7.52
N PRO A 93 -11.52 11.66 8.10
CA PRO A 93 -12.88 11.44 7.65
C PRO A 93 -13.77 12.66 7.94
N PRO A 94 -14.94 12.76 7.29
CA PRO A 94 -15.87 13.83 7.56
C PRO A 94 -16.48 13.64 8.96
N GLY A 95 -16.53 14.73 9.74
CA GLY A 95 -17.13 14.75 11.08
C GLY A 95 -16.34 13.99 12.16
N GLN A 96 -15.12 13.51 11.87
CA GLN A 96 -14.30 12.78 12.83
C GLN A 96 -12.99 13.51 13.12
N ASN A 97 -12.47 13.33 14.35
CA ASN A 97 -11.23 13.94 14.81
C ASN A 97 -10.04 12.96 14.80
N GLU A 98 -10.26 11.73 14.35
CA GLU A 98 -9.22 10.72 14.26
C GLU A 98 -8.70 10.62 12.81
N ALA A 99 -7.38 10.59 12.65
CA ALA A 99 -6.76 10.57 11.33
C ALA A 99 -6.79 9.17 10.70
N LEU A 100 -6.92 9.08 9.39
CA LEU A 100 -6.82 7.84 8.65
C LEU A 100 -5.35 7.36 8.58
N CYS A 101 -5.13 6.04 8.70
CA CYS A 101 -3.78 5.48 8.60
C CYS A 101 -3.33 5.45 7.13
N ARG A 102 -2.37 6.32 6.79
CA ARG A 102 -1.78 6.41 5.44
C ARG A 102 -1.08 5.11 5.02
N ALA A 103 -0.36 4.48 5.96
CA ALA A 103 0.38 3.24 5.70
C ALA A 103 -0.56 2.09 5.32
N TRP A 104 -1.64 1.93 6.09
CA TRP A 104 -2.68 0.94 5.78
C TRP A 104 -3.35 1.24 4.43
N ASN A 105 -3.72 2.50 4.15
CA ASN A 105 -4.34 2.87 2.88
C ASN A 105 -3.45 2.60 1.65
N ALA A 106 -2.13 2.74 1.81
CA ALA A 106 -1.16 2.49 0.75
C ALA A 106 -0.80 1.01 0.54
N LYS A 107 -0.75 0.20 1.60
CA LYS A 107 -0.16 -1.16 1.57
C LYS A 107 -1.11 -2.29 2.00
N GLY A 108 -2.26 -1.97 2.57
CA GLY A 108 -3.15 -2.95 3.19
C GLY A 108 -2.61 -3.55 4.49
N ALA A 109 -3.30 -4.55 5.03
CA ALA A 109 -2.77 -5.35 6.14
C ALA A 109 -1.64 -6.27 5.63
N PRO A 110 -0.60 -6.56 6.43
CA PRO A 110 -0.41 -6.24 7.85
C PRO A 110 0.40 -4.96 8.07
N ALA A 111 0.34 -3.96 7.19
CA ALA A 111 1.19 -2.78 7.29
C ALA A 111 1.12 -2.18 8.70
N ALA A 112 2.26 -2.22 9.41
CA ALA A 112 2.36 -1.71 10.76
C ALA A 112 2.05 -0.21 10.73
N CYS A 113 0.88 0.20 11.25
CA CYS A 113 0.67 1.60 11.55
C CYS A 113 1.72 1.97 12.60
N SER A 114 2.67 2.78 12.15
CA SER A 114 3.96 2.99 12.81
C SER A 114 3.86 3.85 14.07
N ARG A 115 2.65 4.31 14.39
CA ARG A 115 2.23 4.95 15.64
C ARG A 115 1.11 4.10 16.20
N ASP A 116 1.03 4.07 17.53
CA ASP A 116 -0.02 3.43 18.33
C ASP A 116 -1.27 3.11 17.49
N PRO A 117 -1.55 1.84 17.19
CA PRO A 117 -2.63 1.42 16.29
C PRO A 117 -4.02 1.85 16.79
N THR A 118 -4.12 2.41 17.99
CA THR A 118 -5.35 2.99 18.55
C THR A 118 -5.60 4.46 18.14
N GLN A 119 -4.65 5.13 17.46
CA GLN A 119 -4.78 6.56 17.14
C GLN A 119 -5.18 6.85 15.68
N ARG A 120 -5.27 5.82 14.83
CA ARG A 120 -5.59 6.02 13.42
C ARG A 120 -6.60 5.02 12.90
N LEU A 121 -7.52 5.53 12.10
CA LEU A 121 -8.59 4.76 11.51
C LEU A 121 -8.09 3.97 10.30
N HIS A 122 -8.35 2.66 10.30
CA HIS A 122 -8.25 1.79 9.13
C HIS A 122 -9.55 1.86 8.33
N ALA A 123 -9.70 2.96 7.59
CA ALA A 123 -10.79 3.12 6.64
C ALA A 123 -10.23 3.69 5.32
N CYS A 124 -10.82 3.26 4.21
CA CYS A 124 -10.45 3.65 2.87
C CYS A 124 -10.56 5.17 2.72
N THR A 125 -9.49 5.86 2.31
CA THR A 125 -9.56 7.33 2.10
C THR A 125 -10.49 7.72 0.96
N PHE A 126 -10.84 6.79 0.07
CA PHE A 126 -11.69 7.06 -1.09
C PHE A 126 -13.19 6.95 -0.82
N CYS A 127 -13.59 6.10 0.12
CA CYS A 127 -15.01 5.81 0.38
C CYS A 127 -15.38 5.56 1.85
N GLY A 128 -14.40 5.51 2.76
CA GLY A 128 -14.64 5.25 4.18
C GLY A 128 -14.87 3.80 4.59
N SER A 129 -14.81 2.84 3.67
CA SER A 129 -14.96 1.42 4.00
C SER A 129 -13.83 0.90 4.88
N LYS A 130 -14.14 0.05 5.86
CA LYS A 130 -13.15 -0.66 6.68
C LYS A 130 -12.68 -1.99 6.07
N ASN A 131 -13.31 -2.42 4.97
CA ASN A 131 -13.09 -3.75 4.38
C ASN A 131 -11.91 -3.80 3.40
N HIS A 132 -11.47 -2.64 2.90
CA HIS A 132 -10.40 -2.55 1.92
C HIS A 132 -9.64 -1.23 2.08
N HIS A 133 -8.39 -1.22 1.64
CA HIS A 133 -7.54 -0.03 1.66
C HIS A 133 -7.61 0.72 0.32
N SER A 134 -7.25 2.01 0.26
CA SER A 134 -7.43 2.82 -0.95
C SER A 134 -6.83 2.22 -2.23
N PHE A 135 -5.58 1.73 -2.15
CA PHE A 135 -4.89 1.13 -3.29
C PHE A 135 -5.21 -0.35 -3.54
N SER A 136 -6.23 -0.92 -2.89
CA SER A 136 -6.79 -2.20 -3.33
C SER A 136 -7.63 -2.04 -4.60
N TRP A 137 -7.97 -0.80 -4.96
CA TRP A 137 -8.80 -0.45 -6.13
C TRP A 137 -10.16 -1.12 -6.13
N THR A 138 -10.69 -1.44 -4.94
CA THR A 138 -11.97 -2.14 -4.80
C THR A 138 -13.17 -1.19 -4.99
N CYS A 139 -13.05 0.06 -4.54
CA CYS A 139 -14.14 1.05 -4.65
C CYS A 139 -13.93 2.07 -5.76
N ARG A 140 -12.75 2.14 -6.37
CA ARG A 140 -12.40 3.08 -7.44
C ARG A 140 -11.42 2.45 -8.40
N ALA A 141 -11.51 2.86 -9.67
CA ALA A 141 -10.57 2.45 -10.70
C ALA A 141 -9.15 2.99 -10.42
N ASN A 142 -8.14 2.17 -10.72
CA ASN A 142 -6.75 2.61 -10.74
C ASN A 142 -6.56 3.62 -11.87
N PRO A 143 -6.02 4.84 -11.63
CA PRO A 143 -5.77 5.80 -12.70
C PRO A 143 -4.81 5.24 -13.74
N PRO A 144 -5.02 5.53 -15.04
CA PRO A 144 -4.12 5.10 -16.10
C PRO A 144 -2.69 5.58 -15.81
N ALA A 145 -1.70 4.83 -16.29
CA ALA A 145 -0.34 5.33 -16.34
C ALA A 145 -0.29 6.50 -17.34
N ASN A 146 0.48 7.54 -17.00
CA ASN A 146 0.82 8.60 -17.95
C ASN A 146 1.80 8.08 -19.01
#